data_AF-A0A5C4T8M5-F1
#
_entry.id   AF-A0A5C4T8M5-F1
#
_cell.length_a   1.000
_cell.length_b   1.000
_cell.length_c   1.000
_cell.angle_alpha   90.00
_cell.angle_beta   90.00
_cell.angle_gamma   90.00
#
_symmetry.space_group_name_H-M   'P 1'
#
loop_
_entity.id
_entity.type
_entity.pdbx_description
1 polymer ?
#
loop_
_entity_poly.entity_id
_entity_poly.type
_entity_poly.pdbx_seq_one_letter_code
_entity_poly.pdbx_strand_id
1 'polypeptide(L)'
;MMDRITEQMILERQTGLHPLVRQTFDLIERELEDQINLQDIAERLHVSPSHLSRLIRKETGKTFSDHVMMRRMEHAKNMLQQGFKVNDVAKALGFEDSSYLAKVFRKYWGVSPGVYKV
;
A
#
# COMPACT_ATOMS: atom_id res chain seq x y z
N MET A 1 13.88 6.10 -5.97
CA MET A 1 13.91 5.03 -6.99
C MET A 1 14.29 3.75 -6.28
N MET A 2 13.42 2.72 -6.27
CA MET A 2 13.76 1.40 -5.75
C MET A 2 14.91 0.83 -6.59
N ASP A 3 15.82 0.06 -6.00
CA ASP A 3 16.84 -0.61 -6.81
C ASP A 3 16.20 -1.73 -7.64
N ARG A 4 16.82 -2.04 -8.77
CA ARG A 4 16.35 -3.08 -9.71
C ARG A 4 16.23 -4.46 -9.05
N ILE A 5 16.99 -4.72 -7.99
CA ILE A 5 16.95 -5.99 -7.24
C ILE A 5 15.63 -6.10 -6.47
N THR A 6 15.19 -5.02 -5.84
CA THR A 6 13.92 -4.94 -5.11
C THR A 6 12.73 -5.09 -6.06
N GLU A 7 12.78 -4.43 -7.23
CA GLU A 7 11.76 -4.58 -8.28
C GLU A 7 11.68 -6.02 -8.81
N GLN A 8 12.83 -6.66 -9.03
CA GLN A 8 12.93 -8.04 -9.52
C GLN A 8 12.43 -9.05 -8.48
N MET A 9 12.71 -8.84 -7.18
CA MET A 9 12.18 -9.68 -6.10
C MET A 9 10.66 -9.55 -5.91
N ILE A 10 10.08 -8.36 -6.14
CA ILE A 10 8.62 -8.13 -6.10
C ILE A 10 7.95 -8.85 -7.28
N LEU A 11 8.53 -8.74 -8.48
CA LEU A 11 8.01 -9.39 -9.69
C LEU A 11 8.08 -10.92 -9.58
N GLU A 12 9.18 -11.47 -9.06
CA GLU A 12 9.33 -12.91 -8.80
C GLU A 12 8.36 -13.41 -7.73
N ARG A 13 8.14 -12.65 -6.64
CA ARG A 13 7.11 -12.99 -5.64
C ARG A 13 5.72 -13.08 -6.24
N GLN A 14 5.40 -12.21 -7.21
CA GLN A 14 4.09 -12.25 -7.86
C GLN A 14 3.86 -13.53 -8.66
N THR A 15 4.90 -14.13 -9.26
CA THR A 15 4.79 -15.35 -10.08
C THR A 15 4.21 -16.57 -9.35
N GLY A 16 4.43 -16.68 -8.03
CA GLY A 16 3.94 -17.77 -7.18
C GLY A 16 2.64 -17.51 -6.42
N LEU A 17 2.12 -16.27 -6.44
CA LEU A 17 0.87 -15.93 -5.76
C LEU A 17 -0.34 -16.46 -6.50
N HIS A 18 -1.36 -16.85 -5.74
CA HIS A 18 -2.68 -17.15 -6.28
C HIS A 18 -3.20 -16.00 -7.18
N PRO A 19 -3.78 -16.27 -8.37
CA PRO A 19 -4.22 -15.24 -9.31
C PRO A 19 -5.11 -14.15 -8.70
N LEU A 20 -6.06 -14.51 -7.84
CA LEU A 20 -6.90 -13.56 -7.10
C LEU A 20 -6.10 -12.60 -6.21
N VAL A 21 -5.03 -13.07 -5.55
CA VAL A 21 -4.18 -12.22 -4.71
C VAL A 21 -3.38 -11.27 -5.58
N ARG A 22 -2.84 -11.76 -6.71
CA ARG A 22 -2.15 -10.90 -7.67
C ARG A 22 -3.06 -9.79 -8.22
N GLN A 23 -4.25 -10.16 -8.70
CA GLN A 23 -5.23 -9.20 -9.21
C GLN A 23 -5.65 -8.19 -8.13
N THR A 24 -5.80 -8.64 -6.88
CA THR A 24 -6.07 -7.73 -5.75
C THR A 24 -4.94 -6.72 -5.57
N PHE A 25 -3.68 -7.15 -5.66
CA PHE A 25 -2.54 -6.24 -5.50
C PHE A 25 -2.41 -5.29 -6.69
N ASP A 26 -2.70 -5.74 -7.91
CA ASP A 26 -2.73 -4.87 -9.08
C ASP A 26 -3.82 -3.78 -8.95
N LEU A 27 -4.96 -4.11 -8.35
CA LEU A 27 -6.02 -3.14 -8.05
C LEU A 27 -5.59 -2.17 -6.94
N ILE A 28 -4.94 -2.66 -5.88
CA ILE A 28 -4.37 -1.82 -4.83
C ILE A 28 -3.44 -0.77 -5.42
N GLU A 29 -2.48 -1.16 -6.29
CA GLU A 29 -1.51 -0.23 -6.88
C GLU A 29 -2.17 0.88 -7.71
N ARG A 30 -3.26 0.57 -8.40
CA ARG A 30 -3.95 1.51 -9.30
C ARG A 30 -4.84 2.51 -8.55
N GLU A 31 -5.28 2.15 -7.35
CA GLU A 31 -6.35 2.83 -6.62
C GLU A 31 -5.91 3.25 -5.19
N LEU A 32 -4.59 3.46 -4.98
CA LEU A 32 -4.03 3.84 -3.67
C LEU A 32 -4.56 5.19 -3.13
N GLU A 33 -4.92 6.09 -4.05
CA GLU A 33 -5.41 7.45 -3.77
C GLU A 33 -6.88 7.46 -3.34
N ASP A 34 -7.64 6.43 -3.73
CA ASP A 34 -9.05 6.27 -3.38
C ASP A 34 -9.22 5.53 -2.04
N GLN A 35 -10.44 5.60 -1.49
CA GLN A 35 -10.85 4.81 -0.31
C GLN A 35 -11.03 3.33 -0.71
N ILE A 36 -9.92 2.67 -1.02
CA ILE A 36 -9.92 1.26 -1.38
C ILE A 36 -10.27 0.40 -0.16
N ASN A 37 -11.25 -0.48 -0.33
CA ASN A 37 -11.64 -1.43 0.71
C ASN A 37 -11.75 -2.85 0.11
N LEU A 38 -11.66 -3.84 0.99
CA LEU A 38 -11.66 -5.25 0.60
C LEU A 38 -12.99 -5.69 -0.01
N GLN A 39 -14.10 -5.09 0.42
CA GLN A 39 -15.45 -5.44 -0.04
C GLN A 39 -15.57 -5.15 -1.54
N ASP A 40 -15.22 -3.94 -1.96
CA ASP A 40 -15.33 -3.49 -3.35
C ASP A 40 -14.45 -4.33 -4.29
N ILE A 41 -13.22 -4.65 -3.87
CA ILE A 41 -12.34 -5.52 -4.65
C ILE A 41 -12.93 -6.93 -4.75
N ALA A 42 -13.43 -7.49 -3.66
CA ALA A 42 -14.00 -8.84 -3.66
C ALA A 42 -15.22 -8.91 -4.59
N GLU A 43 -16.06 -7.88 -4.59
CA GLU A 43 -17.20 -7.77 -5.50
C GLU A 43 -16.77 -7.71 -6.97
N ARG A 44 -15.77 -6.89 -7.31
CA ARG A 44 -15.20 -6.79 -8.67
C ARG A 44 -14.54 -8.07 -9.15
N LEU A 45 -13.97 -8.84 -8.22
CA LEU A 45 -13.36 -10.15 -8.51
C LEU A 45 -14.34 -11.31 -8.40
N HIS A 46 -15.63 -11.04 -8.15
CA HIS A 46 -16.70 -12.04 -8.00
C HIS A 46 -16.40 -13.12 -6.94
N VAL A 47 -15.83 -12.72 -5.81
CA VAL A 47 -15.53 -13.60 -4.67
C VAL A 47 -16.05 -13.02 -3.36
N SER A 48 -16.19 -13.85 -2.33
CA SER A 48 -16.53 -13.32 -1.01
C SER A 48 -15.34 -12.59 -0.39
N PRO A 49 -15.56 -11.45 0.31
CA PRO A 49 -14.50 -10.73 1.03
C PRO A 49 -13.80 -11.60 2.07
N SER A 50 -14.55 -12.50 2.72
CA SER A 50 -14.01 -13.46 3.68
C SER A 50 -13.04 -14.46 3.03
N HIS A 51 -13.37 -14.97 1.84
CA HIS A 51 -12.47 -15.85 1.10
C HIS A 51 -11.20 -15.08 0.69
N LEU A 52 -11.37 -13.89 0.13
CA LEU A 52 -10.25 -13.07 -0.32
C LEU A 52 -9.31 -12.68 0.82
N SER A 53 -9.84 -12.25 1.97
CA SER A 53 -9.06 -11.97 3.19
C SER A 53 -8.22 -13.15 3.65
N ARG A 54 -8.84 -14.34 3.75
CA ARG A 54 -8.15 -15.57 4.16
C ARG A 54 -7.06 -15.95 3.17
N LEU A 55 -7.33 -15.81 1.88
CA LEU A 55 -6.38 -16.14 0.83
C LEU A 55 -5.17 -15.20 0.86
N ILE A 56 -5.39 -13.89 0.94
CA ILE A 56 -4.29 -12.91 1.10
C ILE A 56 -3.44 -13.25 2.32
N ARG A 57 -4.07 -13.49 3.47
CA ARG A 57 -3.34 -13.83 4.70
C ARG A 57 -2.56 -15.14 4.58
N LYS A 58 -3.13 -16.14 3.91
CA LYS A 58 -2.47 -17.42 3.66
C LYS A 58 -1.23 -17.26 2.79
N GLU A 59 -1.35 -16.49 1.70
CA GLU A 59 -0.28 -16.32 0.72
C GLU A 59 0.84 -15.39 1.22
N THR A 60 0.51 -14.36 2.03
CA THR A 60 1.47 -13.31 2.37
C THR A 60 1.78 -13.18 3.86
N GLY A 61 1.04 -13.86 4.73
CA GLY A 61 1.12 -13.69 6.19
C GLY A 61 0.62 -12.34 6.71
N LYS A 62 -0.04 -11.53 5.88
CA LYS A 62 -0.46 -10.15 6.19
C LYS A 62 -1.92 -9.93 5.81
N THR A 63 -2.58 -8.98 6.45
CA THR A 63 -3.97 -8.62 6.08
C THR A 63 -4.01 -7.73 4.85
N PHE A 64 -5.19 -7.59 4.23
CA PHE A 64 -5.42 -6.63 3.15
C PHE A 64 -5.01 -5.21 3.57
N SER A 65 -5.46 -4.75 4.74
CA SER A 65 -5.17 -3.41 5.24
C SER A 65 -3.69 -3.18 5.50
N ASP A 66 -2.93 -4.21 5.93
CA ASP A 66 -1.48 -4.12 6.08
C ASP A 66 -0.80 -3.86 4.73
N HIS A 67 -1.27 -4.50 3.66
CA HIS A 67 -0.73 -4.29 2.31
C HIS A 67 -1.04 -2.88 1.81
N VAL A 68 -2.30 -2.45 1.88
CA VAL A 68 -2.68 -1.08 1.51
C VAL A 68 -1.84 -0.05 2.26
N MET A 69 -1.67 -0.24 3.58
CA MET A 69 -0.87 0.67 4.38
C MET A 69 0.60 0.68 3.97
N MET A 70 1.20 -0.48 3.73
CA MET A 70 2.59 -0.58 3.26
C MET A 70 2.79 0.18 1.95
N ARG A 71 1.91 -0.04 0.97
CA ARG A 71 1.99 0.61 -0.35
C ARG A 71 1.78 2.12 -0.25
N ARG A 72 0.82 2.58 0.56
CA ARG A 72 0.65 4.01 0.87
C ARG A 72 1.90 4.61 1.52
N MET A 73 2.57 3.90 2.43
CA MET A 73 3.79 4.42 3.07
C MET A 73 4.99 4.49 2.13
N GLU A 74 5.09 3.58 1.17
CA GLU A 74 6.09 3.65 0.10
C GLU A 74 5.82 4.83 -0.85
N HIS A 75 4.56 5.05 -1.25
CA HIS A 75 4.18 6.24 -2.03
C HIS A 75 4.45 7.54 -1.26
N ALA A 76 4.08 7.59 0.02
CA ALA A 76 4.35 8.75 0.86
C ALA A 76 5.85 9.07 0.91
N LYS A 77 6.69 8.04 1.05
CA LYS A 77 8.15 8.18 1.04
C LYS A 77 8.63 8.80 -0.27
N ASN A 78 8.18 8.26 -1.40
CA ASN A 78 8.56 8.75 -2.73
C ASN A 78 8.10 10.20 -2.98
N MET A 79 6.90 10.58 -2.54
CA MET A 79 6.41 11.96 -2.67
C MET A 79 7.18 12.92 -1.76
N LEU A 80 7.48 12.53 -0.52
CA LEU A 80 8.26 13.38 0.37
C LEU A 80 9.67 13.64 -0.16
N GLN A 81 10.30 12.64 -0.81
CA GLN A 81 11.60 12.81 -1.49
C GLN A 81 11.54 13.74 -2.69
N GLN A 82 10.37 13.90 -3.31
CA GLN A 82 10.13 14.85 -4.40
C GLN A 82 9.78 16.26 -3.88
N GLY A 83 9.78 16.48 -2.55
CA GLY A 83 9.55 17.79 -1.94
C GLY A 83 8.09 18.12 -1.64
N PHE A 84 7.15 17.19 -1.85
CA PHE A 84 5.74 17.41 -1.52
C PHE A 84 5.54 17.70 -0.02
N LYS A 85 4.57 18.53 0.34
CA LYS A 85 4.27 18.81 1.75
C LYS A 85 3.49 17.65 2.36
N VAL A 86 3.70 17.41 3.66
CA VAL A 86 3.06 16.30 4.39
C VAL A 86 1.54 16.31 4.25
N ASN A 87 0.93 17.49 4.26
CA ASN A 87 -0.52 17.63 4.09
C ASN A 87 -0.98 17.25 2.67
N ASP A 88 -0.20 17.60 1.64
CA ASP A 88 -0.50 17.26 0.26
C ASP A 88 -0.39 15.74 0.05
N VAL A 89 0.65 15.12 0.63
CA VAL A 89 0.85 13.66 0.62
C VAL A 89 -0.29 12.94 1.34
N ALA A 90 -0.73 13.44 2.50
CA ALA A 90 -1.85 12.87 3.24
C ALA A 90 -3.14 12.90 2.41
N LYS A 91 -3.45 14.06 1.81
CA LYS A 91 -4.62 14.22 0.96
C LYS A 91 -4.58 13.32 -0.27
N ALA A 92 -3.43 13.23 -0.94
CA ALA A 92 -3.25 12.38 -2.13
C ALA A 92 -3.42 10.88 -1.83
N LEU A 93 -3.13 10.44 -0.61
CA LEU A 93 -3.21 9.03 -0.22
C LEU A 93 -4.50 8.70 0.56
N GLY A 94 -5.51 9.57 0.47
CA GLY A 94 -6.82 9.35 1.10
C GLY A 94 -6.82 9.43 2.63
N PHE A 95 -5.82 10.07 3.24
CA PHE A 95 -5.82 10.32 4.69
C PHE A 95 -6.54 11.62 5.02
N GLU A 96 -7.51 11.54 5.91
CA GLU A 96 -8.24 12.71 6.42
C GLU A 96 -7.35 13.61 7.29
N ASP A 97 -6.35 13.02 7.97
CA ASP A 97 -5.48 13.72 8.91
C ASP A 97 -3.98 13.45 8.61
N SER A 98 -3.26 14.52 8.30
CA SER A 98 -1.80 14.51 8.14
C SER A 98 -1.03 14.02 9.37
N SER A 99 -1.60 14.17 10.57
CA SER A 99 -1.01 13.71 11.83
C SER A 99 -1.03 12.19 11.92
N TYR A 100 -2.12 11.56 11.46
CA TYR A 100 -2.20 10.11 11.34
C TYR A 100 -1.17 9.57 10.34
N LEU A 101 -1.07 10.20 9.14
CA LEU A 101 -0.01 9.86 8.20
C LEU A 101 1.37 9.99 8.84
N ALA A 102 1.66 11.08 9.56
CA ALA A 102 2.95 11.28 10.19
C ALA A 102 3.28 10.24 11.28
N LYS A 103 2.28 9.82 12.05
CA LYS A 103 2.41 8.76 13.05
C LYS A 103 2.74 7.43 12.39
N VAL A 104 2.00 7.04 11.36
CA VAL A 104 2.21 5.76 10.67
C VAL A 104 3.53 5.78 9.90
N PHE A 105 3.85 6.88 9.22
CA PHE A 105 5.12 7.05 8.51
C PHE A 105 6.32 6.86 9.44
N ARG A 106 6.29 7.45 10.64
CA ARG A 106 7.35 7.25 11.64
C ARG A 106 7.45 5.79 12.08
N LYS A 107 6.32 5.10 12.25
CA LYS A 107 6.32 3.67 12.59
C LYS A 107 6.98 2.82 11.50
N TYR A 108 6.78 3.17 10.22
CA TYR A 108 7.35 2.43 9.09
C TYR A 108 8.81 2.75 8.81
N TRP A 109 9.19 4.02 8.88
CA TRP A 109 10.51 4.49 8.42
C TRP A 109 11.45 4.94 9.54
N GLY A 110 11.00 4.92 10.79
CA GLY A 110 11.79 5.33 11.97
C GLY A 110 11.95 6.84 12.15
N VAL A 111 11.58 7.65 11.16
CA VAL A 111 11.70 9.12 11.16
C VAL A 111 10.40 9.79 10.77
N SER A 112 10.20 11.04 11.19
CA SER A 112 8.99 11.80 10.83
C SER A 112 9.03 12.27 9.37
N PRO A 113 7.87 12.44 8.71
CA PRO A 113 7.82 13.00 7.36
C PRO A 113 8.53 14.36 7.21
N GLY A 114 8.45 15.21 8.24
CA GLY A 114 9.05 16.54 8.22
C GLY A 114 10.59 16.51 8.18
N VAL A 115 11.20 15.50 8.79
CA VAL A 115 12.65 15.26 8.75
C VAL A 115 13.06 14.52 7.47
N TYR A 116 12.15 13.74 6.89
CA TYR A 116 12.44 12.92 5.72
C TYR A 116 12.51 13.70 4.40
N LYS A 117 11.97 14.92 4.38
CA LYS A 117 12.11 15.81 3.22
C LYS A 117 13.61 16.07 2.99
N VAL A 118 14.10 15.64 1.83
CA VAL A 118 15.48 15.90 1.38
C VAL A 118 15.56 17.29 0.77
#